data_AF-A0A0V0TD41-F1
#
_entry.id   AF-A0A0V0TD41-F1
#
_cell.length_a   1.000
_cell.length_b   1.000
_cell.length_c   1.000
_cell.angle_alpha   90.00
_cell.angle_beta   90.00
_cell.angle_gamma   90.00
#
_symmetry.space_group_name_H-M   'P 1'
#
loop_
_entity.id
_entity.type
_entity.pdbx_description
1 polymer ?
#
loop_
_entity_poly.entity_id
_entity_poly.type
_entity_poly.pdbx_seq_one_letter_code
_entity_poly.pdbx_strand_id
1 'polypeptide(L)'
;LVHRLGLLPLTSDETVSRMRFARECQCSDHCSECAVQLTLEKQCRDESTHVVSTADLKSQDPRVVPACGSQRKAVDEYVENDEIIIAKLCRGQELNVVCLARKGIGKEHAKWNPTASVAFEYDPDNALRHTTYPKPEEWY
;
A
#
# COMPACT_ATOMS: atom_id res chain seq x y z
N LEU A 1 -4.53 14.11 -4.86
CA LEU A 1 -5.26 13.03 -4.16
C LEU A 1 -4.94 11.64 -4.69
N VAL A 2 -5.10 11.38 -6.00
CA VAL A 2 -4.87 10.06 -6.63
C VAL A 2 -3.51 9.46 -6.29
N HIS A 3 -2.45 10.27 -6.25
CA HIS A 3 -1.11 9.81 -5.87
C HIS A 3 -1.06 9.21 -4.45
N ARG A 4 -1.72 9.82 -3.46
CA ARG A 4 -1.77 9.28 -2.08
C ARG A 4 -2.55 7.97 -2.04
N LEU A 5 -3.72 7.93 -2.69
CA LEU A 5 -4.57 6.73 -2.76
C LEU A 5 -3.84 5.56 -3.43
N GLY A 6 -3.07 5.84 -4.48
CA GLY A 6 -2.32 4.82 -5.20
C GLY A 6 -1.15 4.21 -4.44
N LEU A 7 -0.70 4.84 -3.35
CA LEU A 7 0.40 4.36 -2.49
C LEU A 7 -0.10 3.69 -1.20
N LEU A 8 -1.41 3.63 -0.97
CA LEU A 8 -1.95 2.92 0.18
C LEU A 8 -1.69 1.41 0.01
N PRO A 9 -1.03 0.75 0.98
CA PRO A 9 -0.78 -0.68 0.89
C PRO A 9 -2.08 -1.45 1.10
N LEU A 10 -2.31 -2.47 0.29
CA LEU A 10 -3.47 -3.36 0.38
C LEU A 10 -3.03 -4.79 0.69
N THR A 11 -3.78 -5.50 1.53
CA THR A 11 -3.62 -6.94 1.73
C THR A 11 -3.94 -7.66 0.43
N SER A 12 -3.16 -8.69 0.10
CA SER A 12 -3.35 -9.39 -1.18
C SER A 12 -2.97 -10.86 -1.16
N ASP A 13 -2.56 -11.41 -0.02
CA ASP A 13 -2.00 -12.76 0.13
C ASP A 13 -2.89 -13.86 -0.47
N GLU A 14 -4.20 -13.76 -0.22
CA GLU A 14 -5.16 -14.77 -0.71
C GLU A 14 -5.66 -14.49 -2.13
N THR A 15 -5.60 -13.24 -2.61
CA THR A 15 -6.36 -12.81 -3.80
C THR A 15 -5.46 -12.59 -5.01
N VAL A 16 -4.21 -12.13 -4.83
CA VAL A 16 -3.32 -11.73 -5.94
C VAL A 16 -2.96 -12.86 -6.89
N SER A 17 -2.89 -14.09 -6.40
CA SER A 17 -2.58 -15.29 -7.20
C SER A 17 -3.73 -15.66 -8.15
N ARG A 18 -4.97 -15.44 -7.73
CA ARG A 18 -6.20 -15.73 -8.50
C ARG A 18 -6.57 -14.60 -9.46
N MET A 19 -6.20 -13.37 -9.13
CA MET A 19 -6.45 -12.21 -10.00
C MET A 19 -5.64 -12.29 -11.30
N ARG A 20 -6.31 -11.96 -12.41
CA ARG A 20 -5.68 -11.77 -13.72
C ARG A 20 -5.12 -10.36 -13.83
N PHE A 21 -4.05 -10.19 -14.62
CA PHE A 21 -3.65 -8.85 -15.04
C PHE A 21 -4.75 -8.24 -15.92
N ALA A 22 -5.02 -6.93 -15.75
CA ALA A 22 -6.07 -6.26 -16.50
C ALA A 22 -5.90 -6.38 -18.02
N ARG A 23 -4.65 -6.33 -18.51
CA ARG A 23 -4.30 -6.51 -19.94
C ARG A 23 -4.53 -7.92 -20.50
N GLU A 24 -4.68 -8.92 -19.63
CA GLU A 24 -4.93 -10.32 -20.00
C GLU A 24 -6.40 -10.71 -19.81
N CYS A 25 -7.22 -9.81 -19.26
CA CYS A 25 -8.63 -10.04 -19.05
C CYS A 25 -9.43 -9.73 -20.34
N GLN A 26 -10.49 -10.51 -20.59
CA GLN A 26 -11.35 -10.34 -21.77
C GLN A 26 -12.51 -9.35 -21.55
N CYS A 27 -12.60 -8.72 -20.38
CA CYS A 27 -13.63 -7.72 -20.11
C CYS A 27 -13.34 -6.40 -20.84
N SER A 28 -14.37 -5.59 -21.06
CA SER A 28 -14.24 -4.29 -21.74
C SER A 28 -13.55 -3.22 -20.88
N ASP A 29 -13.72 -3.26 -19.55
CA ASP A 29 -13.13 -2.28 -18.63
C ASP A 29 -12.58 -2.95 -17.36
N HIS A 30 -13.47 -3.47 -16.51
CA HIS A 30 -13.11 -4.21 -15.31
C HIS A 30 -14.15 -5.27 -14.95
N CYS A 31 -13.73 -6.30 -14.21
CA CYS A 31 -14.60 -7.31 -13.63
C CYS A 31 -13.98 -7.84 -12.31
N SER A 32 -14.70 -8.71 -11.61
CA SER A 32 -14.26 -9.33 -10.35
C SER A 32 -12.96 -10.14 -10.45
N GLU A 33 -12.58 -10.57 -11.66
CA GLU A 33 -11.38 -11.39 -11.88
C GLU A 33 -10.11 -10.55 -12.07
N CYS A 34 -10.23 -9.26 -12.41
CA CYS A 34 -9.08 -8.41 -12.75
C CYS A 34 -8.98 -7.11 -11.96
N ALA A 35 -10.02 -6.76 -11.17
CA ALA A 35 -10.00 -5.61 -10.30
C ALA A 35 -10.84 -5.83 -9.03
N VAL A 36 -10.44 -5.18 -7.95
CA VAL A 36 -11.25 -5.04 -6.73
C VAL A 36 -11.65 -3.58 -6.58
N GLN A 37 -12.93 -3.32 -6.37
CA GLN A 37 -13.42 -1.96 -6.17
C GLN A 37 -13.35 -1.57 -4.70
N LEU A 38 -12.83 -0.38 -4.43
CA LEU A 38 -12.85 0.28 -3.13
C LEU A 38 -13.57 1.62 -3.24
N THR A 39 -14.36 1.98 -2.24
CA THR A 39 -15.14 3.21 -2.19
C THR A 39 -14.79 4.01 -0.93
N LEU A 40 -14.64 5.32 -1.07
CA LEU A 40 -14.46 6.23 0.05
C LEU A 40 -15.44 7.38 -0.10
N GLU A 41 -16.29 7.53 0.91
CA GLU A 41 -17.33 8.56 0.98
C GLU A 41 -17.28 9.19 2.37
N LYS A 42 -16.84 10.45 2.44
CA LYS A 42 -16.75 11.20 3.71
C LYS A 42 -17.06 12.67 3.50
N GLN A 43 -17.89 13.23 4.36
CA GLN A 43 -18.30 14.63 4.32
C GLN A 43 -18.15 15.26 5.70
N CYS A 44 -17.55 16.45 5.75
CA CYS A 44 -17.38 17.23 6.98
C CYS A 44 -18.52 18.25 7.10
N ARG A 45 -19.47 18.00 8.00
CA ARG A 45 -20.59 18.93 8.26
C ARG A 45 -20.38 19.80 9.49
N ASP A 46 -19.47 19.38 10.37
CA ASP A 46 -19.17 20.03 11.64
C ASP A 46 -18.18 21.18 11.47
N GLU A 47 -18.06 22.03 12.49
CA GLU A 47 -17.03 23.07 12.55
C GLU A 47 -15.61 22.51 12.75
N SER A 48 -15.50 21.28 13.27
CA SER A 48 -14.22 20.62 13.52
C SER A 48 -13.65 19.99 12.24
N THR A 49 -12.33 19.98 12.12
CA THR A 49 -11.65 19.32 10.99
C THR A 49 -11.81 17.80 11.07
N HIS A 50 -12.34 17.19 10.02
CA HIS A 50 -12.43 15.74 9.90
C HIS A 50 -11.20 15.18 9.20
N VAL A 51 -10.63 14.12 9.76
CA VAL A 51 -9.52 13.39 9.12
C VAL A 51 -10.09 12.25 8.29
N VAL A 52 -9.73 12.19 7.01
CA VAL A 52 -10.00 11.06 6.13
C VAL A 52 -8.79 10.14 6.18
N SER A 53 -8.99 8.87 6.52
CA SER A 53 -7.91 7.88 6.65
C SER A 53 -8.24 6.55 5.98
N THR A 54 -7.34 5.58 6.07
CA THR A 54 -7.53 4.21 5.56
C THR A 54 -8.75 3.50 6.17
N ALA A 55 -9.15 3.83 7.40
CA ALA A 55 -10.38 3.33 8.02
C ALA A 55 -11.66 3.67 7.24
N ASP A 56 -11.67 4.78 6.48
CA ASP A 56 -12.83 5.22 5.72
C ASP A 56 -12.96 4.50 4.35
N LEU A 57 -11.95 3.70 3.98
CA LEU A 57 -11.91 2.99 2.70
C LEU A 57 -12.67 1.66 2.82
N LYS A 58 -13.77 1.52 2.08
CA LYS A 58 -14.58 0.29 2.05
C LYS A 58 -14.22 -0.54 0.83
N SER A 59 -13.85 -1.80 1.03
CA SER A 59 -13.55 -2.74 -0.06
C SER A 59 -14.74 -3.64 -0.37
N GLN A 60 -14.92 -3.99 -1.64
CA GLN A 60 -15.86 -5.04 -2.04
C GLN A 60 -15.38 -6.46 -1.71
N ASP A 61 -14.06 -6.67 -1.60
CA ASP A 61 -13.49 -7.95 -1.19
C ASP A 61 -12.86 -7.80 0.22
N PRO A 62 -13.39 -8.48 1.25
CA PRO A 62 -12.86 -8.38 2.62
C PRO A 62 -11.43 -8.92 2.77
N ARG A 63 -10.89 -9.61 1.76
CA ARG A 63 -9.49 -10.08 1.73
C ARG A 63 -8.52 -9.02 1.18
N VAL A 64 -9.03 -7.98 0.53
CA VAL A 64 -8.26 -6.89 -0.07
C VAL A 64 -8.65 -5.58 0.61
N VAL A 65 -8.01 -5.30 1.74
CA VAL A 65 -8.25 -4.14 2.60
C VAL A 65 -6.93 -3.40 2.85
N PRO A 66 -6.93 -2.17 3.36
CA PRO A 66 -5.69 -1.53 3.80
C PRO A 66 -4.87 -2.42 4.73
N ALA A 67 -3.56 -2.54 4.47
CA ALA A 67 -2.65 -3.39 5.24
C ALA A 67 -2.17 -2.73 6.56
N CYS A 68 -2.88 -1.71 7.03
CA CYS A 68 -2.55 -0.90 8.20
C CYS A 68 -3.82 -0.57 9.00
N GLY A 69 -3.63 0.01 10.18
CA GLY A 69 -4.73 0.46 11.01
C GLY A 69 -5.66 -0.67 11.47
N SER A 70 -6.91 -0.30 11.70
CA SER A 70 -7.99 -1.16 12.19
C SER A 70 -8.33 -2.36 11.27
N GLN A 71 -7.97 -2.27 9.99
CA GLN A 71 -8.23 -3.34 9.00
C GLN A 71 -7.13 -4.41 9.01
N ARG A 72 -5.99 -4.14 9.65
CA ARG A 72 -4.92 -5.13 9.81
C ARG A 72 -5.38 -6.17 10.84
N LYS A 73 -5.46 -7.45 10.43
CA LYS A 73 -5.60 -8.55 11.38
C LYS A 73 -4.40 -8.49 12.32
N ALA A 74 -4.62 -8.16 13.60
CA ALA A 74 -3.57 -7.99 14.58
C ALA A 74 -2.77 -9.30 14.70
N VAL A 75 -1.55 -9.29 14.14
CA VAL A 75 -0.59 -10.39 14.32
C VAL A 75 0.20 -10.17 15.62
N ASP A 76 0.33 -8.92 16.06
CA ASP A 76 1.04 -8.54 17.29
C ASP A 76 0.24 -7.48 18.06
N GLU A 77 -0.01 -7.72 19.36
CA GLU A 77 -0.69 -6.78 20.27
C GLU A 77 0.11 -5.48 20.53
N TYR A 78 1.39 -5.44 20.16
CA TYR A 78 2.32 -4.35 20.47
C TYR A 78 2.52 -3.34 19.33
N VAL A 79 1.82 -3.49 18.20
CA VAL A 79 1.94 -2.57 17.07
C VAL A 79 0.80 -1.55 17.15
N GLU A 80 1.14 -0.27 17.31
CA GLU A 80 0.18 0.82 17.14
C GLU A 80 -0.48 0.68 15.77
N ASN A 81 -1.81 0.52 15.77
CA ASN A 81 -2.62 0.40 14.56
C ASN A 81 -2.86 1.80 13.98
N ASP A 82 -1.79 2.42 13.51
CA ASP A 82 -1.86 3.74 12.91
C ASP A 82 -2.55 3.69 11.55
N GLU A 83 -3.55 4.53 11.41
CA GLU A 83 -4.27 4.75 10.17
C GLU A 83 -3.50 5.74 9.28
N ILE A 84 -3.38 5.43 7.99
CA ILE A 84 -2.74 6.35 7.05
C ILE A 84 -3.72 7.47 6.70
N ILE A 85 -3.35 8.71 6.99
CA ILE A 85 -4.13 9.89 6.64
C ILE A 85 -4.12 10.09 5.12
N ILE A 86 -5.29 10.26 4.53
CA ILE A 86 -5.48 10.54 3.09
C ILE A 86 -5.63 12.04 2.88
N ALA A 87 -6.51 12.68 3.64
CA ALA A 87 -6.83 14.11 3.56
C ALA A 87 -7.42 14.62 4.89
N LYS A 88 -7.47 15.94 5.06
CA LYS A 88 -8.23 16.61 6.11
C LYS A 88 -9.31 17.46 5.45
N LEU A 89 -10.53 17.37 5.95
CA LEU A 89 -11.70 18.09 5.45
C LEU A 89 -12.12 19.15 6.47
N CYS A 90 -12.32 20.37 6.00
CA CYS A 90 -12.99 21.43 6.75
C CYS A 90 -14.50 21.42 6.47
N ARG A 91 -15.26 22.16 7.28
CA ARG A 91 -16.72 22.29 7.16
C ARG A 91 -17.15 22.56 5.71
N GLY A 92 -18.10 21.76 5.22
CA GLY A 92 -18.66 21.85 3.88
C GLY A 92 -17.86 21.11 2.80
N GLN A 93 -16.68 20.55 3.11
CA GLN A 93 -15.92 19.73 2.17
C GLN A 93 -16.36 18.27 2.21
N GLU A 94 -16.34 17.64 1.04
CA GLU A 94 -16.63 16.22 0.88
C GLU A 94 -15.63 15.54 -0.04
N LEU A 95 -15.47 14.24 0.18
CA LEU A 95 -14.70 13.37 -0.68
C LEU A 95 -15.50 12.12 -1.00
N ASN A 96 -15.81 11.93 -2.29
CA ASN A 96 -16.44 10.73 -2.83
C ASN A 96 -15.58 10.20 -3.98
N VAL A 97 -14.97 9.03 -3.79
CA VAL A 97 -14.11 8.40 -4.80
C VAL A 97 -14.36 6.89 -4.89
N VAL A 98 -14.30 6.39 -6.12
CA VAL A 98 -14.28 4.97 -6.44
C VAL A 98 -12.90 4.62 -6.99
N CYS A 99 -12.26 3.63 -6.39
CA CYS A 99 -10.93 3.15 -6.76
C CYS A 99 -11.02 1.71 -7.26
N LEU A 100 -10.30 1.40 -8.34
CA LEU A 100 -10.15 0.04 -8.84
C LEU A 100 -8.72 -0.44 -8.58
N ALA A 101 -8.55 -1.31 -7.59
CA ALA A 101 -7.27 -1.96 -7.31
C ALA A 101 -7.01 -3.05 -8.36
N ARG A 102 -5.85 -2.99 -9.00
CA ARG A 102 -5.44 -3.92 -10.08
C ARG A 102 -4.13 -4.61 -9.71
N LYS A 103 -3.98 -5.85 -10.15
CA LYS A 103 -2.73 -6.60 -10.09
C LYS A 103 -1.65 -5.91 -10.94
N GLY A 104 -0.47 -5.73 -10.38
CA GLY A 104 0.68 -5.11 -11.03
C GLY A 104 1.99 -5.56 -10.38
N ILE A 105 3.11 -5.07 -10.91
CA ILE A 105 4.46 -5.43 -10.44
C ILE A 105 5.30 -4.18 -10.21
N GLY A 106 6.25 -4.25 -9.27
CA GLY A 106 7.12 -3.12 -8.92
C GLY A 106 7.91 -2.53 -10.09
N LYS A 107 8.17 -3.32 -11.14
CA LYS A 107 8.81 -2.86 -12.39
C LYS A 107 7.96 -1.83 -13.15
N GLU A 108 6.63 -1.91 -13.06
CA GLU A 108 5.72 -0.97 -13.72
C GLU A 108 5.60 0.33 -12.92
N HIS A 109 5.51 0.24 -11.58
CA HIS A 109 5.46 1.40 -10.70
C HIS A 109 5.82 1.00 -9.25
N ALA A 110 6.49 1.91 -8.53
CA ALA A 110 6.93 1.68 -7.14
C ALA A 110 5.79 1.36 -6.14
N LYS A 111 4.54 1.71 -6.48
CA LYS A 111 3.35 1.39 -5.67
C LYS A 111 3.09 -0.11 -5.54
N TRP A 112 3.63 -0.91 -6.46
CA TRP A 112 3.57 -2.37 -6.43
C TRP A 112 4.87 -2.99 -5.93
N ASN A 113 5.73 -2.23 -5.24
CA ASN A 113 6.86 -2.81 -4.52
C ASN A 113 6.32 -3.50 -3.24
N PRO A 114 6.42 -4.84 -3.11
CA PRO A 114 5.93 -5.55 -1.94
C PRO A 114 6.89 -5.48 -0.75
N THR A 115 8.10 -4.93 -0.93
CA THR A 115 9.16 -4.89 0.08
C THR A 115 9.43 -3.47 0.54
N ALA A 116 9.67 -3.28 1.85
CA ALA A 116 10.14 -2.01 2.39
C ALA A 116 11.64 -1.83 2.10
N SER A 117 12.45 -2.79 2.53
CA SER A 117 13.90 -2.81 2.32
C SER A 117 14.40 -4.26 2.26
N VAL A 118 15.43 -4.51 1.46
CA VAL A 118 16.11 -5.82 1.41
C VAL A 118 17.57 -5.59 1.75
N ALA A 119 18.01 -6.16 2.88
CA ALA A 119 19.43 -6.18 3.23
C ALA A 119 20.12 -7.34 2.51
N PHE A 120 21.27 -7.08 1.91
CA PHE A 120 22.09 -8.08 1.26
C PHE A 120 23.56 -7.75 1.48
N GLU A 121 24.32 -8.73 1.96
CA GLU A 121 25.74 -8.63 2.22
C GLU A 121 26.42 -9.92 1.77
N TYR A 122 27.64 -9.78 1.24
CA TYR A 122 28.50 -10.88 0.87
C TYR A 122 29.96 -10.45 1.05
N ASP A 123 30.84 -11.42 1.31
CA ASP A 123 32.27 -11.19 1.58
C ASP A 123 32.53 -10.22 2.76
N PRO A 124 32.07 -10.54 3.98
CA PRO A 124 32.20 -9.64 5.13
C PRO A 124 33.66 -9.31 5.48
N ASP A 125 34.58 -10.25 5.28
CA ASP A 125 36.02 -10.07 5.53
C ASP A 125 36.76 -9.41 4.36
N ASN A 126 36.05 -9.02 3.29
CA ASN A 126 36.62 -8.44 2.07
C ASN A 126 37.77 -9.28 1.47
N ALA A 127 37.67 -10.62 1.52
CA ALA A 127 38.69 -11.54 1.04
C ALA A 127 38.88 -11.45 -0.48
N LEU A 128 37.81 -11.13 -1.21
CA LEU A 128 37.83 -10.92 -2.66
C LEU A 128 38.33 -9.52 -3.05
N ARG A 129 38.46 -8.62 -2.07
CA ARG A 129 38.89 -7.22 -2.26
C ARG A 129 38.01 -6.46 -3.26
N HIS A 130 36.70 -6.72 -3.27
CA HIS A 130 35.75 -6.01 -4.13
C HIS A 130 35.62 -4.53 -3.75
N THR A 131 35.90 -4.18 -2.49
CA THR A 131 36.08 -2.81 -2.02
C THR A 131 37.50 -2.64 -1.50
N THR A 132 38.10 -1.46 -1.64
CA THR A 132 39.43 -1.16 -1.07
C THR A 132 39.29 -0.13 0.03
N TYR A 133 39.63 -0.53 1.26
CA TYR A 133 39.71 0.40 2.39
C TYR A 133 41.06 1.12 2.35
N PRO A 134 41.12 2.46 2.23
CA PRO A 134 42.37 3.20 2.29
C PRO A 134 43.09 3.05 3.64
N LYS A 135 42.30 2.86 4.70
CA LYS A 135 42.74 2.59 6.08
C LYS A 135 41.82 1.52 6.70
N PRO A 136 42.12 0.23 6.52
CA PRO A 136 41.28 -0.87 7.01
C PRO A 136 41.01 -0.82 8.53
N GLU A 137 41.95 -0.31 9.31
CA GLU A 137 41.85 -0.17 10.76
C GLU A 137 40.75 0.80 11.25
N GLU A 138 40.22 1.67 10.38
CA GLU A 138 39.13 2.60 10.74
C GLU A 138 37.73 1.99 10.59
N TRP A 139 37.59 0.77 10.03
CA TRP A 139 36.32 0.15 9.67
C TRP A 139 36.03 -1.17 10.40
N TYR A 140 36.79 -1.46 11.46
CA TYR A 140 36.66 -2.64 12.32
C TYR A 140 35.88 -2.37 13.61
#